data_AF-A0A939MFC3-F1
#
_entry.id   AF-A0A939MFC3-F1
#
_cell.length_a   1.000
_cell.length_b   1.000
_cell.length_c   1.000
_cell.angle_alpha   90.00
_cell.angle_beta   90.00
_cell.angle_gamma   90.00
#
_symmetry.space_group_name_H-M   'P 1'
#
loop_
_entity.id
_entity.type
_entity.pdbx_description
1 polymer ?
#
loop_
_entity_poly.entity_id
_entity_poly.type
_entity_poly.pdbx_seq_one_letter_code
_entity_poly.pdbx_strand_id
1 'polypeptide(L)'
;MTTWKTEFPDFPEADLPAIPADFVDTSWHNNACPSFTSDEAELTVWIDYSDVSMREHGAGHRFQLEPQRDGVEIAGDGFSSDDWSAVLAFIDNSRAEVTARKEIAKTERIRLHYAVRDRATEGRDLLWGIDDIDADSADMIDRAMTTLRRALRDGIDAELIITKAET
;
A
#
# COMPACT_ATOMS: atom_id res chain seq x y z
N MET A 1 -6.00 7.27 27.01
CA MET A 1 -5.65 7.09 25.59
C MET A 1 -5.48 8.48 25.03
N THR A 2 -4.31 8.78 24.49
CA THR A 2 -4.06 9.99 23.71
C THR A 2 -4.80 9.88 22.37
N THR A 3 -5.17 11.02 21.81
CA THR A 3 -5.86 11.12 20.50
C THR A 3 -5.13 12.17 19.68
N TRP A 4 -5.29 12.18 18.37
CA TRP A 4 -4.75 13.19 17.48
C TRP A 4 -5.09 14.60 17.97
N LYS A 5 -6.29 14.81 18.51
CA LYS A 5 -6.74 16.10 19.03
C LYS A 5 -6.03 16.52 20.32
N THR A 6 -5.51 15.56 21.08
CA THR A 6 -4.68 15.84 22.27
C THR A 6 -3.25 16.19 21.88
N GLU A 7 -2.69 15.50 20.88
CA GLU A 7 -1.32 15.72 20.41
C GLU A 7 -1.20 16.94 19.49
N PHE A 8 -2.26 17.22 18.72
CA PHE A 8 -2.36 18.31 17.74
C PHE A 8 -3.61 19.17 18.00
N PRO A 9 -3.63 19.95 19.09
CA PRO A 9 -4.80 20.74 19.48
C PRO A 9 -5.15 21.85 18.48
N ASP A 10 -4.18 22.31 17.71
CA ASP A 10 -4.34 23.37 16.70
C ASP A 10 -4.67 22.82 15.30
N PHE A 11 -4.67 21.50 15.11
CA PHE A 11 -5.03 20.89 13.83
C PHE A 11 -6.55 21.02 13.59
N PRO A 12 -7.00 21.63 12.48
CA PRO A 12 -8.41 21.83 12.23
C PRO A 12 -9.15 20.49 12.08
N GLU A 13 -10.26 20.30 12.79
CA GLU A 13 -11.07 19.08 12.67
C GLU A 13 -11.63 18.89 11.25
N ALA A 14 -11.86 19.99 10.52
CA ALA A 14 -12.27 19.96 9.12
C ALA A 14 -11.17 19.45 8.17
N ASP A 15 -9.90 19.47 8.61
CA ASP A 15 -8.77 18.96 7.84
C ASP A 15 -8.58 17.46 8.03
N LEU A 16 -9.28 16.84 8.98
CA LEU A 16 -9.26 15.39 9.15
C LEU A 16 -10.36 14.74 8.28
N PRO A 17 -10.02 13.95 7.25
CA PRO A 17 -11.02 13.23 6.47
C PRO A 17 -11.64 12.10 7.30
N ALA A 18 -12.71 11.49 6.76
CA ALA A 18 -13.28 10.28 7.36
C ALA A 18 -12.29 9.11 7.24
N ILE A 19 -11.62 8.81 8.36
CA ILE A 19 -10.63 7.73 8.46
C ILE A 19 -11.33 6.36 8.40
N PRO A 20 -10.81 5.40 7.60
CA PRO A 20 -11.36 4.05 7.58
C PRO A 20 -11.31 3.37 8.96
N ALA A 21 -12.26 2.49 9.25
CA ALA A 21 -12.48 1.96 10.60
C ALA A 21 -11.35 1.06 11.14
N ASP A 22 -10.56 0.45 10.25
CA ASP A 22 -9.39 -0.38 10.55
C ASP A 22 -8.12 0.42 10.84
N PHE A 23 -8.14 1.75 10.64
CA PHE A 23 -7.03 2.61 10.97
C PHE A 23 -7.13 3.12 12.41
N VAL A 24 -6.09 2.85 13.18
CA VAL A 24 -5.96 3.27 14.58
C VAL A 24 -5.11 4.53 14.66
N ASP A 25 -5.53 5.48 15.47
CA ASP A 25 -4.78 6.71 15.75
C ASP A 25 -3.42 6.39 16.41
N THR A 26 -2.35 6.79 15.74
CA THR A 26 -0.95 6.62 16.19
C THR A 26 -0.25 7.97 16.36
N SER A 27 -1.03 9.06 16.42
CA SER A 27 -0.53 10.42 16.54
C SER A 27 0.35 10.60 17.79
N TRP A 28 1.43 11.37 17.62
CA TRP A 28 2.37 11.70 18.69
C TRP A 28 2.88 13.13 18.50
N HIS A 29 2.93 13.94 19.57
CA HIS A 29 3.23 15.38 19.51
C HIS A 29 4.57 15.76 18.84
N ASN A 30 5.50 14.82 18.68
CA ASN A 30 6.81 15.08 18.06
C ASN A 30 6.78 14.89 16.54
N ASN A 31 5.69 14.34 16.01
CA ASN A 31 5.46 14.29 14.59
C ASN A 31 4.95 15.66 14.13
N ALA A 32 5.10 15.96 12.84
CA ALA A 32 4.62 17.22 12.31
C ALA A 32 3.10 17.27 12.09
N CYS A 33 2.47 16.10 11.97
CA CYS A 33 1.03 15.98 11.71
C CYS A 33 0.43 14.71 12.33
N PRO A 34 -0.92 14.63 12.43
CA PRO A 34 -1.62 13.41 12.81
C PRO A 34 -1.28 12.20 11.93
N SER A 35 -1.28 11.01 12.54
CA SER A 35 -1.02 9.75 11.85
C SER A 35 -1.96 8.63 12.30
N PHE A 36 -2.25 7.71 11.39
CA PHE A 36 -3.10 6.55 11.64
C PHE A 36 -2.51 5.31 10.97
N THR A 37 -2.62 4.15 11.62
CA THR A 37 -2.00 2.91 11.15
C THR A 37 -3.02 1.78 11.01
N SER A 38 -2.93 0.99 9.95
CA SER A 38 -3.74 -0.22 9.73
C SER A 38 -2.86 -1.43 9.42
N ASP A 39 -3.05 -2.50 10.18
CA ASP A 39 -2.44 -3.82 9.93
C ASP A 39 -3.17 -4.61 8.84
N GLU A 40 -4.42 -4.25 8.53
CA GLU A 40 -5.17 -4.83 7.42
C GLU A 40 -4.64 -4.33 6.07
N ALA A 41 -4.25 -3.05 6.01
CA ALA A 41 -3.66 -2.44 4.84
C ALA A 41 -2.13 -2.50 4.82
N GLU A 42 -1.48 -2.81 5.95
CA GLU A 42 -0.01 -2.67 6.14
C GLU A 42 0.48 -1.26 5.77
N LEU A 43 -0.26 -0.23 6.19
CA LEU A 43 0.06 1.18 5.92
C LEU A 43 -0.08 2.06 7.17
N THR A 44 0.75 3.11 7.23
CA THR A 44 0.55 4.31 8.03
C THR A 44 0.15 5.45 7.12
N VAL A 45 -0.89 6.22 7.47
CA VAL A 45 -1.28 7.46 6.79
C VAL A 45 -0.95 8.66 7.67
N TRP A 46 -0.20 9.59 7.10
CA TRP A 46 0.13 10.90 7.63
C TRP A 46 -0.77 11.94 6.99
N ILE A 47 -1.35 12.82 7.80
CA ILE A 47 -2.36 13.80 7.35
C ILE A 47 -1.91 15.20 7.73
N ASP A 48 -1.23 15.86 6.80
CA ASP A 48 -0.77 17.23 6.97
C ASP A 48 -1.91 18.25 6.81
N TYR A 49 -1.64 19.50 7.15
CA TYR A 49 -2.59 20.61 7.07
C TYR A 49 -3.08 20.82 5.63
N SER A 50 -4.36 21.20 5.49
CA SER A 50 -4.90 21.59 4.19
C SER A 50 -4.18 22.84 3.64
N ASP A 51 -3.85 23.78 4.53
CA ASP A 51 -3.02 24.95 4.23
C ASP A 51 -1.55 24.54 4.01
N VAL A 52 -1.10 24.68 2.78
CA VAL A 52 0.28 24.36 2.34
C VAL A 52 1.34 25.12 3.15
N SER A 53 1.02 26.32 3.65
CA SER A 53 1.97 27.13 4.43
C SER A 53 2.19 26.60 5.85
N MET A 54 1.29 25.75 6.35
CA MET A 54 1.39 25.10 7.66
C MET A 54 2.05 23.72 7.59
N ARG A 55 2.26 23.18 6.38
CA ARG A 55 2.88 21.87 6.18
C ARG A 55 4.35 21.88 6.61
N GLU A 56 4.82 20.77 7.17
CA GLU A 56 6.23 20.63 7.60
C GLU A 56 7.19 20.89 6.44
N HIS A 57 6.79 20.42 5.26
CA HIS A 57 7.49 20.65 4.01
C HIS A 57 6.51 21.42 3.12
N GLY A 58 6.71 22.73 2.98
CA GLY A 58 5.81 23.63 2.23
C GLY A 58 5.65 23.33 0.72
N ALA A 59 6.12 22.18 0.25
CA ALA A 59 5.91 21.64 -1.09
C ALA A 59 5.46 20.15 -1.08
N GLY A 60 5.21 19.56 0.08
CA GLY A 60 4.72 18.18 0.24
C GLY A 60 3.22 18.06 -0.03
N HIS A 61 2.77 16.84 -0.30
CA HIS A 61 1.35 16.52 -0.42
C HIS A 61 0.67 16.47 0.95
N ARG A 62 -0.64 16.71 0.98
CA ARG A 62 -1.44 16.66 2.22
C ARG A 62 -1.45 15.27 2.85
N PHE A 63 -1.53 14.22 2.03
CA PHE A 63 -1.61 12.85 2.50
C PHE A 63 -0.36 12.10 2.06
N GLN A 64 0.26 11.40 2.99
CA GLN A 64 1.40 10.53 2.73
C GLN A 64 1.15 9.18 3.38
N LEU A 65 1.28 8.12 2.61
CA LEU A 65 1.08 6.74 3.04
C LEU A 65 2.42 6.04 2.97
N GLU A 66 2.85 5.50 4.11
CA GLU A 66 4.09 4.75 4.23
C GLU A 66 3.78 3.28 4.52
N PRO A 67 4.49 2.34 3.87
CA PRO A 67 4.42 0.93 4.21
C PRO A 67 4.79 0.71 5.67
N GLN A 68 4.05 -0.15 6.35
CA GLN A 68 4.35 -0.53 7.73
C GLN A 68 4.20 -2.03 7.94
N ARG A 69 4.89 -2.55 8.96
CA ARG A 69 4.70 -3.91 9.45
C ARG A 69 4.67 -3.91 10.96
N ASP A 70 3.62 -4.49 11.54
CA ASP A 70 3.42 -4.61 12.99
C ASP A 70 3.53 -3.26 13.74
N GLY A 71 2.95 -2.21 13.15
CA GLY A 71 2.95 -0.84 13.66
C GLY A 71 4.24 -0.06 13.42
N VAL A 72 5.20 -0.61 12.67
CA VAL A 72 6.49 0.02 12.40
C VAL A 72 6.63 0.32 10.92
N GLU A 73 6.90 1.57 10.57
CA GLU A 73 7.17 1.96 9.18
C GLU A 73 8.41 1.25 8.63
N ILE A 74 8.32 0.79 7.39
CA ILE A 74 9.37 0.07 6.70
C ILE A 74 9.68 0.75 5.36
N ALA A 75 10.89 0.54 4.86
CA ALA A 75 11.25 1.01 3.53
C ALA A 75 10.38 0.34 2.47
N GLY A 76 9.83 1.13 1.55
CA GLY A 76 9.06 0.63 0.42
C GLY A 76 8.48 1.77 -0.41
N ASP A 77 7.66 1.40 -1.39
CA ASP A 77 6.95 2.37 -2.21
C ASP A 77 5.70 2.85 -1.47
N GLY A 78 5.78 4.03 -0.87
CA GLY A 78 4.64 4.75 -0.34
C GLY A 78 3.78 5.41 -1.43
N PHE A 79 2.79 6.18 -1.01
CA PHE A 79 1.93 6.96 -1.88
C PHE A 79 1.69 8.36 -1.30
N SER A 80 1.72 9.39 -2.13
CA SER A 80 1.46 10.76 -1.69
C SER A 80 0.50 11.44 -2.65
N SER A 81 -0.47 12.17 -2.11
CA SER A 81 -1.50 12.86 -2.89
C SER A 81 -2.18 13.95 -2.07
N ASP A 82 -2.76 14.95 -2.74
CA ASP A 82 -3.69 15.90 -2.12
C ASP A 82 -5.16 15.49 -2.29
N ASP A 83 -5.42 14.39 -3.01
CA ASP A 83 -6.76 13.85 -3.29
C ASP A 83 -7.04 12.64 -2.41
N TRP A 84 -7.98 12.80 -1.46
CA TRP A 84 -8.39 11.74 -0.56
C TRP A 84 -9.03 10.54 -1.27
N SER A 85 -9.69 10.75 -2.42
CA SER A 85 -10.26 9.64 -3.18
C SER A 85 -9.18 8.75 -3.79
N ALA A 86 -8.07 9.32 -4.25
CA ALA A 86 -6.90 8.58 -4.70
C ALA A 86 -6.23 7.83 -3.54
N VAL A 87 -6.20 8.42 -2.35
CA VAL A 87 -5.72 7.76 -1.12
C VAL A 87 -6.57 6.53 -0.78
N LEU A 88 -7.89 6.65 -0.79
CA LEU A 88 -8.79 5.51 -0.54
C LEU A 88 -8.59 4.38 -1.56
N ALA A 89 -8.44 4.72 -2.85
CA ALA A 89 -8.17 3.74 -3.89
C ALA A 89 -6.83 3.00 -3.65
N PHE A 90 -5.80 3.71 -3.20
CA PHE A 90 -4.52 3.10 -2.83
C PHE A 90 -4.67 2.15 -1.63
N ILE A 91 -5.38 2.58 -0.58
CA ILE A 91 -5.64 1.76 0.61
C ILE A 91 -6.37 0.46 0.23
N ASP A 92 -7.41 0.54 -0.61
CA ASP A 92 -8.17 -0.63 -1.04
C ASP A 92 -7.29 -1.61 -1.85
N ASN A 93 -6.40 -1.09 -2.71
CA ASN A 93 -5.42 -1.92 -3.40
C ASN A 93 -4.47 -2.61 -2.42
N SER A 94 -3.90 -1.88 -1.45
CA SER A 94 -2.99 -2.45 -0.46
C SER A 94 -3.66 -3.53 0.40
N ARG A 95 -4.91 -3.34 0.82
CA ARG A 95 -5.67 -4.39 1.53
C ARG A 95 -5.84 -5.66 0.69
N ALA A 96 -6.15 -5.50 -0.61
CA ALA A 96 -6.28 -6.63 -1.53
C ALA A 96 -4.95 -7.38 -1.65
N GLU A 97 -3.83 -6.66 -1.76
CA GLU A 97 -2.49 -7.24 -1.83
C GLU A 97 -2.08 -7.95 -0.54
N VAL A 98 -2.36 -7.36 0.64
CA VAL A 98 -2.11 -7.99 1.95
C VAL A 98 -2.95 -9.26 2.10
N THR A 99 -4.23 -9.21 1.72
CA THR A 99 -5.11 -10.38 1.73
C THR A 99 -4.56 -11.48 0.82
N ALA A 100 -4.20 -11.14 -0.42
CA ALA A 100 -3.60 -12.09 -1.35
C ALA A 100 -2.32 -12.71 -0.77
N ARG A 101 -1.39 -11.90 -0.24
CA ARG A 101 -0.17 -12.38 0.42
C ARG A 101 -0.47 -13.34 1.57
N LYS A 102 -1.46 -13.03 2.42
CA LYS A 102 -1.88 -13.90 3.54
C LYS A 102 -2.47 -15.23 3.06
N GLU A 103 -3.23 -15.25 1.97
CA GLU A 103 -3.77 -16.49 1.39
C GLU A 103 -2.68 -17.33 0.71
N ILE A 104 -1.76 -16.68 -0.02
CA ILE A 104 -0.58 -17.30 -0.61
C ILE A 104 0.25 -17.99 0.48
N ALA A 105 0.56 -17.30 1.58
CA ALA A 105 1.37 -17.84 2.67
C ALA A 105 0.73 -19.05 3.40
N LYS A 106 -0.58 -19.29 3.25
CA LYS A 106 -1.24 -20.49 3.80
C LYS A 106 -1.10 -21.72 2.90
N THR A 107 -0.67 -21.54 1.65
CA THR A 107 -0.52 -22.63 0.69
C THR A 107 0.87 -23.24 0.85
N GLU A 108 1.06 -24.57 0.72
CA GLU A 108 2.39 -25.19 0.89
C GLU A 108 3.28 -25.07 -0.37
N ARG A 109 2.67 -25.04 -1.55
CA ARG A 109 3.36 -24.86 -2.86
C ARG A 109 2.49 -24.06 -3.82
N ILE A 110 3.10 -23.11 -4.49
CA ILE A 110 2.39 -22.12 -5.30
C ILE A 110 3.07 -22.05 -6.65
N ARG A 111 2.26 -22.11 -7.70
CA ARG A 111 2.71 -21.84 -9.05
C ARG A 111 2.21 -20.45 -9.43
N LEU A 112 3.15 -19.53 -9.55
CA LEU A 112 2.88 -18.19 -10.04
C LEU A 112 2.89 -18.20 -11.57
N HIS A 113 1.76 -17.86 -12.15
CA HIS A 113 1.64 -17.51 -13.56
C HIS A 113 1.48 -15.99 -13.63
N TYR A 114 2.48 -15.27 -14.11
CA TYR A 114 2.29 -13.86 -14.45
C TYR A 114 2.30 -13.72 -15.97
N ALA A 115 1.28 -13.03 -16.48
CA ALA A 115 1.18 -12.65 -17.88
C ALA A 115 1.29 -11.13 -17.96
N VAL A 116 2.31 -10.65 -18.66
CA VAL A 116 2.48 -9.23 -18.98
C VAL A 116 2.01 -9.03 -20.42
N ARG A 117 0.90 -8.31 -20.58
CA ARG A 117 0.30 -7.96 -21.88
C ARG A 117 0.56 -6.50 -22.17
N ASP A 118 1.23 -6.24 -23.28
CA ASP A 118 1.38 -4.88 -23.79
C ASP A 118 0.18 -4.51 -24.66
N ARG A 119 -0.48 -3.39 -24.31
CA ARG A 119 -1.59 -2.83 -25.08
C ARG A 119 -1.18 -2.39 -26.49
N ALA A 120 0.09 -2.07 -26.72
CA ALA A 120 0.58 -1.57 -28.00
C ALA A 120 0.76 -2.68 -29.06
N THR A 121 0.75 -3.96 -28.68
CA THR A 121 1.11 -5.07 -29.57
C THR A 121 -0.04 -6.05 -29.89
N GLU A 122 -1.30 -5.63 -29.75
CA GLU A 122 -2.49 -6.45 -30.10
C GLU A 122 -2.50 -7.83 -29.40
N GLY A 123 -2.15 -7.88 -28.10
CA GLY A 123 -2.34 -9.10 -27.30
C GLY A 123 -1.29 -10.18 -27.51
N ARG A 124 -0.05 -9.83 -27.89
CA ARG A 124 1.08 -10.77 -27.76
C ARG A 124 1.54 -10.80 -26.30
N ASP A 125 1.46 -11.98 -25.68
CA ASP A 125 2.04 -12.22 -24.35
C ASP A 125 3.56 -11.98 -24.42
N LEU A 126 4.07 -10.99 -23.68
CA LEU A 126 5.48 -10.57 -23.76
C LEU A 126 6.41 -11.33 -22.82
N LEU A 127 5.89 -11.82 -21.70
CA LEU A 127 6.63 -12.66 -20.76
C LEU A 127 5.71 -13.74 -20.21
N TRP A 128 6.12 -15.00 -20.38
CA TRP A 128 5.58 -16.17 -19.69
C TRP A 128 6.64 -16.66 -18.72
N GLY A 129 6.46 -16.37 -17.43
CA GLY A 129 7.25 -16.97 -16.37
C GLY A 129 6.40 -17.98 -15.62
N ILE A 130 6.90 -19.20 -15.45
CA ILE A 130 6.39 -20.14 -14.45
C ILE A 130 7.51 -20.32 -13.44
N ASP A 131 7.30 -19.81 -12.24
CA ASP A 131 8.14 -20.15 -11.10
C ASP A 131 7.32 -21.09 -10.21
N ASP A 132 7.81 -22.33 -10.06
CA ASP A 132 7.34 -23.23 -9.00
C ASP A 132 8.06 -22.81 -7.72
N ILE A 133 7.31 -22.22 -6.78
CA ILE A 133 7.86 -21.60 -5.58
C ILE A 133 7.36 -22.36 -4.37
N ASP A 134 8.29 -22.80 -3.53
CA ASP A 134 7.95 -23.27 -2.19
C ASP A 134 7.49 -22.08 -1.35
N ALA A 135 6.29 -22.19 -0.77
CA ALA A 135 5.54 -21.06 -0.22
C ALA A 135 6.17 -20.37 1.00
N ASP A 136 7.18 -21.00 1.62
CA ASP A 136 7.94 -20.44 2.74
C ASP A 136 8.82 -19.24 2.34
N SER A 137 8.92 -18.92 1.05
CA SER A 137 9.70 -17.79 0.56
C SER A 137 8.86 -16.51 0.48
N ALA A 138 8.52 -15.91 1.63
CA ALA A 138 7.90 -14.58 1.70
C ALA A 138 8.61 -13.53 0.82
N ASP A 139 9.95 -13.65 0.72
CA ASP A 139 10.79 -12.81 -0.16
C ASP A 139 10.47 -12.96 -1.65
N MET A 140 10.09 -14.16 -2.11
CA MET A 140 9.73 -14.38 -3.52
C MET A 140 8.34 -13.84 -3.86
N ILE A 141 7.39 -13.93 -2.92
CA ILE A 141 6.06 -13.34 -3.07
C ILE A 141 6.17 -11.82 -3.17
N ASP A 142 6.96 -11.20 -2.28
CA ASP A 142 7.21 -9.76 -2.31
C ASP A 142 7.89 -9.33 -3.62
N ARG A 143 8.83 -10.14 -4.16
CA ARG A 143 9.44 -9.88 -5.49
C ARG A 143 8.44 -9.97 -6.63
N ALA A 144 7.55 -10.97 -6.62
CA ALA A 144 6.52 -11.13 -7.64
C ALA A 144 5.53 -9.95 -7.63
N MET A 145 5.07 -9.56 -6.44
CA MET A 145 4.19 -8.41 -6.26
C MET A 145 4.88 -7.10 -6.67
N THR A 146 6.16 -6.92 -6.31
CA THR A 146 6.95 -5.76 -6.73
C THR A 146 7.06 -5.66 -8.26
N THR A 147 7.28 -6.80 -8.93
CA THR A 147 7.34 -6.86 -10.39
C THR A 147 5.99 -6.50 -11.02
N LEU A 148 4.89 -6.98 -10.44
CA LEU A 148 3.54 -6.65 -10.92
C LEU A 148 3.22 -5.16 -10.76
N ARG A 149 3.50 -4.59 -9.58
CA ARG A 149 3.30 -3.16 -9.29
C ARG A 149 4.08 -2.29 -10.27
N ARG A 150 5.32 -2.67 -10.58
CA ARG A 150 6.14 -1.96 -11.57
C ARG A 150 5.51 -2.02 -12.96
N ALA A 151 5.05 -3.20 -13.40
CA ALA A 151 4.40 -3.35 -14.70
C ALA A 151 3.12 -2.50 -14.81
N LEU A 152 2.26 -2.52 -13.79
CA LEU A 152 1.06 -1.69 -13.73
C LEU A 152 1.39 -0.19 -13.74
N ARG A 153 2.42 0.24 -12.99
CA ARG A 153 2.91 1.63 -12.99
C ARG A 153 3.39 2.08 -14.38
N ASP A 154 4.05 1.19 -15.12
CA ASP A 154 4.54 1.45 -16.46
C ASP A 154 3.42 1.42 -17.53
N GLY A 155 2.14 1.29 -17.11
CA GLY A 155 0.98 1.26 -18.00
C GLY A 155 0.80 -0.07 -18.73
N ILE A 156 1.48 -1.12 -18.25
CA ILE A 156 1.42 -2.47 -18.82
C ILE A 156 0.29 -3.23 -18.14
N ASP A 157 -0.53 -3.90 -18.95
CA ASP A 157 -1.62 -4.73 -18.44
C ASP A 157 -1.00 -6.02 -17.90
N ALA A 158 -0.95 -6.16 -16.57
CA ALA A 158 -0.29 -7.28 -15.91
C ALA A 158 -1.31 -8.05 -15.06
N GLU A 159 -1.38 -9.36 -15.28
CA GLU A 159 -2.24 -10.26 -14.51
C GLU A 159 -1.37 -11.23 -13.71
N LEU A 160 -1.59 -11.27 -12.39
CA LEU A 160 -1.01 -12.28 -11.51
C LEU A 160 -2.04 -13.39 -11.29
N ILE A 161 -1.78 -14.55 -11.91
CA ILE A 161 -2.57 -15.75 -11.72
C ILE A 161 -1.81 -16.66 -10.76
N ILE A 162 -2.37 -16.85 -9.57
CA ILE A 162 -1.79 -17.69 -8.53
C ILE A 162 -2.54 -19.02 -8.56
N THR A 163 -1.84 -20.11 -8.83
CA THR A 163 -2.43 -21.45 -8.80
C THR A 163 -1.77 -22.30 -7.73
N LYS A 164 -2.56 -23.17 -7.11
CA LYS A 164 -2.02 -24.21 -6.22
C LYS A 164 -1.20 -25.17 -7.08
N ALA A 165 0.05 -25.43 -6.70
CA ALA A 165 0.82 -26.47 -7.38
C ALA A 165 0.20 -27.84 -7.03
N GLU A 166 -0.27 -28.58 -8.05
CA GLU A 166 -0.67 -29.97 -7.86
C GLU A 166 0.59 -30.83 -7.66
N THR A 167 0.58 -31.66 -6.62
CA THR A 167 1.62 -32.66 -6.32
C THR A 167 1.60 -33.82 -7.28
#